data_AF-A0A5C7PSZ7-F1
#
_entry.id   AF-A0A5C7PSZ7-F1
#
_cell.length_a   1.000
_cell.length_b   1.000
_cell.length_c   1.000
_cell.angle_alpha   90.00
_cell.angle_beta   90.00
_cell.angle_gamma   90.00
#
_symmetry.space_group_name_H-M   'P 1'
#
loop_
_entity.id
_entity.type
_entity.pdbx_description
1 polymer ?
#
loop_
_entity_poly.entity_id
_entity_poly.type
_entity_poly.pdbx_seq_one_letter_code
_entity_poly.pdbx_strand_id
1 'polypeptide(L)'
;MKLETFEAEDIVVEVRGAKFTFQPASHQDVIFADTTNDYLANDHAKISISRDKCITHVFSKLKAVEGLEVNGEKADADKVRGIALKIQTADLMPILLGWSIKVFEQHGIIKAAGSEEKNESTKS
;
A
#
# COMPACT_ATOMS: atom_id res chain seq x y z
N MET A 1 -17.26 24.70 16.25
CA MET A 1 -16.74 23.32 16.14
C MET A 1 -15.27 23.41 15.77
N LYS A 2 -14.37 22.82 16.55
CA LYS A 2 -12.99 22.59 16.11
C LYS A 2 -13.02 21.33 15.26
N LEU A 3 -12.64 21.45 13.99
CA LEU A 3 -12.39 20.29 13.15
C LEU A 3 -11.11 19.66 13.67
N GLU A 4 -11.22 18.54 14.37
CA GLU A 4 -10.06 17.69 14.62
C GLU A 4 -9.61 17.18 13.25
N THR A 5 -8.47 17.67 12.78
CA THR A 5 -7.80 17.12 11.59
C THR A 5 -7.31 15.75 11.99
N PHE A 6 -8.08 14.72 11.64
CA PHE A 6 -7.66 13.33 11.75
C PHE A 6 -6.55 13.14 10.71
N GLU A 7 -5.29 13.23 11.14
CA GLU A 7 -4.16 12.89 10.28
C GLU A 7 -4.20 11.38 10.05
N ALA A 8 -4.40 10.97 8.80
CA ALA A 8 -4.36 9.57 8.44
C ALA A 8 -2.97 9.00 8.75
N GLU A 9 -2.92 7.80 9.31
CA GLU A 9 -1.66 7.14 9.67
C GLU A 9 -0.86 6.74 8.42
N ASP A 10 0.46 6.58 8.56
CA ASP A 10 1.29 6.03 7.49
C ASP A 10 0.86 4.58 7.16
N ILE A 11 0.96 4.20 5.89
CA ILE A 11 0.74 2.81 5.47
C ILE A 11 2.00 2.00 5.75
N VAL A 12 1.87 0.89 6.47
CA VAL A 12 2.97 -0.03 6.75
C VAL A 12 2.69 -1.38 6.10
N VAL A 13 3.64 -1.88 5.30
CA VAL A 13 3.58 -3.19 4.65
C VAL A 13 4.81 -3.99 5.01
N GLU A 14 4.62 -5.22 5.48
CA GLU A 14 5.71 -6.14 5.82
C GLU A 14 5.78 -7.30 4.83
N VAL A 15 6.97 -7.52 4.24
CA VAL A 15 7.22 -8.60 3.29
C VAL A 15 8.55 -9.24 3.62
N ARG A 16 8.53 -10.54 3.95
CA ARG A 16 9.74 -11.34 4.28
C ARG A 16 10.63 -10.70 5.36
N GLY A 17 10.02 -10.07 6.37
CA GLY A 17 10.75 -9.42 7.45
C GLY A 17 11.29 -8.02 7.13
N ALA A 18 11.14 -7.54 5.89
CA ALA A 18 11.35 -6.15 5.54
C ALA A 18 10.05 -5.35 5.73
N LYS A 19 10.19 -4.14 6.27
CA LYS A 19 9.08 -3.21 6.52
C LYS A 19 9.18 -2.02 5.58
N PHE A 20 8.10 -1.74 4.88
CA PHE A 20 7.97 -0.65 3.92
C PHE A 20 6.93 0.33 4.45
N THR A 21 7.35 1.55 4.75
CA THR A 21 6.47 2.61 5.26
C THR A 21 6.19 3.59 4.14
N PHE A 22 4.92 3.82 3.83
CA PHE A 22 4.44 4.73 2.79
C PHE A 22 3.67 5.89 3.42
N GLN A 23 3.53 6.98 2.67
CA GLN A 23 2.64 8.08 3.02
C GLN A 23 1.19 7.59 3.26
N PRO A 24 0.40 8.32 4.07
CA PRO A 24 -1.01 8.04 4.23
C PRO A 24 -1.77 8.07 2.90
N ALA A 25 -2.83 7.29 2.80
CA ALA A 25 -3.61 7.19 1.57
C ALA A 25 -4.32 8.52 1.24
N SER A 26 -4.24 8.90 -0.02
CA SER A 26 -5.05 9.94 -0.66
C SER A 26 -6.18 9.31 -1.48
N HIS A 27 -7.21 10.09 -1.82
CA HIS A 27 -8.32 9.61 -2.65
C HIS A 27 -7.86 9.06 -4.01
N GLN A 28 -6.79 9.61 -4.59
CA GLN A 28 -6.22 9.13 -5.85
C GLN A 28 -5.68 7.69 -5.71
N ASP A 29 -5.21 7.31 -4.53
CA ASP A 29 -4.62 5.99 -4.29
C ASP A 29 -5.63 4.87 -4.42
N VAL A 30 -6.91 5.15 -4.22
CA VAL A 30 -7.98 4.15 -4.40
C VAL A 30 -7.99 3.61 -5.83
N ILE A 31 -7.75 4.46 -6.83
CA ILE A 31 -7.71 4.05 -8.25
C ILE A 31 -6.50 3.12 -8.52
N PHE A 32 -5.36 3.44 -7.92
CA PHE A 32 -4.14 2.64 -8.06
C PHE A 32 -4.22 1.33 -7.27
N ALA A 33 -4.88 1.33 -6.11
CA ALA A 33 -5.16 0.14 -5.32
C ALA A 33 -6.11 -0.81 -6.06
N ASP A 34 -7.17 -0.27 -6.68
CA ASP A 34 -8.15 -1.03 -7.47
C ASP A 34 -7.48 -1.66 -8.70
N THR A 35 -6.71 -0.87 -9.45
CA THR A 35 -5.97 -1.40 -10.60
C THR A 35 -4.95 -2.47 -10.19
N THR A 36 -4.34 -2.34 -9.00
CA THR A 36 -3.42 -3.37 -8.47
C THR A 36 -4.15 -4.69 -8.17
N ASN A 37 -5.38 -4.64 -7.69
CA ASN A 37 -6.20 -5.83 -7.50
C ASN A 37 -6.61 -6.47 -8.84
N ASP A 38 -6.95 -5.68 -9.85
CA ASP A 38 -7.26 -6.20 -11.19
C ASP A 38 -6.09 -7.00 -11.77
N TYR A 39 -4.85 -6.54 -11.54
CA TYR A 39 -3.64 -7.28 -11.92
C TYR A 39 -3.54 -8.67 -11.26
N LEU A 40 -4.02 -8.84 -10.03
CA LEU A 40 -4.06 -10.16 -9.39
C LEU A 40 -5.18 -11.05 -9.88
N ALA A 41 -6.34 -10.45 -10.12
CA ALA A 41 -7.50 -11.17 -10.63
C ALA A 41 -7.26 -11.68 -12.06
N ASN A 42 -6.17 -11.24 -12.72
CA ASN A 42 -5.90 -11.42 -14.14
C ASN A 42 -7.06 -10.92 -15.01
N ASP A 43 -7.81 -9.92 -14.49
CA ASP A 43 -8.96 -9.34 -15.18
C ASP A 43 -8.47 -8.19 -16.09
N HIS A 44 -7.81 -8.58 -17.18
CA HIS A 44 -7.18 -7.65 -18.10
C HIS A 44 -8.14 -6.66 -18.76
N ALA A 45 -9.45 -6.91 -18.72
CA ALA A 45 -10.46 -6.01 -19.28
C ALA A 45 -10.68 -4.75 -18.44
N LYS A 46 -10.35 -4.78 -17.14
CA LYS A 46 -10.56 -3.66 -16.20
C LYS A 46 -9.32 -2.79 -15.98
N ILE A 47 -8.16 -3.31 -16.37
CA ILE A 47 -6.87 -2.64 -16.19
C ILE A 47 -6.82 -1.34 -17.00
N SER A 48 -6.97 -0.22 -16.31
CA SER A 48 -6.97 1.13 -16.90
C SER A 48 -5.61 1.84 -16.78
N ILE A 49 -4.75 1.38 -15.87
CA ILE A 49 -3.41 1.93 -15.62
C ILE A 49 -2.38 0.82 -15.81
N SER A 50 -1.33 1.08 -16.61
CA SER A 50 -0.24 0.13 -16.83
C SER A 50 0.50 -0.20 -15.53
N ARG A 51 0.99 -1.44 -15.42
CA ARG A 51 1.68 -1.98 -14.25
C ARG A 51 2.83 -1.08 -13.80
N ASP A 52 3.65 -0.62 -14.74
CA ASP A 52 4.80 0.25 -14.44
C ASP A 52 4.38 1.59 -13.84
N LYS A 53 3.25 2.16 -14.29
CA LYS A 53 2.68 3.38 -13.69
C LYS A 53 2.16 3.12 -12.28
N CYS A 54 1.52 1.98 -12.02
CA CYS A 54 1.11 1.61 -10.67
C CYS A 54 2.32 1.44 -9.75
N ILE A 55 3.35 0.71 -10.19
CA ILE A 55 4.60 0.54 -9.43
C ILE A 55 5.23 1.90 -9.14
N THR A 56 5.40 2.73 -10.16
CA THR A 56 6.02 4.06 -10.00
C THR A 56 5.22 4.93 -9.03
N HIS A 57 3.90 4.92 -9.13
CA HIS A 57 3.02 5.67 -8.22
C HIS A 57 3.16 5.20 -6.77
N VAL A 58 3.01 3.90 -6.50
CA VAL A 58 3.10 3.36 -5.14
C VAL A 58 4.46 3.62 -4.53
N PHE A 59 5.54 3.34 -5.25
CA PHE A 59 6.89 3.55 -4.72
C PHE A 59 7.28 5.02 -4.61
N SER A 60 6.68 5.94 -5.38
CA SER A 60 6.87 7.38 -5.16
C SER A 60 6.45 7.83 -3.75
N LYS A 61 5.54 7.09 -3.11
CA LYS A 61 5.03 7.35 -1.75
C LYS A 61 5.81 6.65 -0.65
N LEU A 62 6.77 5.80 -0.99
CA LEU A 62 7.60 5.10 -0.01
C LEU A 62 8.40 6.13 0.79
N LYS A 63 8.30 6.13 2.11
CA LYS A 63 9.03 7.03 3.03
C LYS A 63 10.28 6.37 3.60
N ALA A 64 10.16 5.11 4.03
CA ALA A 64 11.22 4.39 4.71
C ALA A 64 11.17 2.89 4.41
N VAL A 65 12.33 2.25 4.53
CA VAL A 65 12.51 0.80 4.41
C VAL A 65 13.39 0.32 5.56
N GLU A 66 12.97 -0.72 6.25
CA GLU A 66 13.72 -1.37 7.31
C GLU A 66 13.84 -2.87 7.01
N GLY A 67 14.97 -3.49 7.35
CA GLY A 67 15.15 -4.94 7.23
C GLY A 67 15.34 -5.48 5.81
N LEU A 68 15.43 -4.62 4.78
CA LEU A 68 15.73 -5.04 3.41
C LEU A 68 17.22 -4.92 3.10
N GLU A 69 17.79 -6.00 2.56
CA GLU A 69 19.13 -6.01 1.98
C GLU A 69 19.06 -6.27 0.48
N VAL A 70 19.79 -5.47 -0.30
CA VAL A 70 19.92 -5.59 -1.75
C VAL A 70 21.40 -5.64 -2.10
N ASN A 71 21.82 -6.75 -2.69
CA ASN A 71 23.24 -7.03 -3.01
C ASN A 71 24.16 -6.99 -1.78
N GLY A 72 23.68 -7.46 -0.62
CA GLY A 72 24.46 -7.50 0.62
C GLY A 72 24.58 -6.15 1.35
N GLU A 73 23.85 -5.13 0.89
CA GLU A 73 23.81 -3.81 1.53
C GLU A 73 22.38 -3.49 1.98
N LYS A 74 22.24 -2.85 3.15
CA LYS A 74 20.96 -2.30 3.59
C LYS A 74 20.43 -1.34 2.54
N ALA A 75 19.19 -1.54 2.13
CA ALA A 75 18.51 -0.70 1.17
C ALA A 75 17.66 0.36 1.88
N ASP A 76 17.79 1.61 1.46
CA ASP A 76 16.92 2.71 1.89
C ASP A 76 15.78 2.94 0.87
N ALA A 77 14.90 3.88 1.19
CA ALA A 77 13.76 4.21 0.34
C ALA A 77 14.19 4.72 -1.05
N ASP A 78 15.24 5.53 -1.15
CA ASP A 78 15.71 6.10 -2.42
C ASP A 78 16.24 5.00 -3.35
N LYS A 79 17.06 4.09 -2.82
CA LYS A 79 17.57 2.91 -3.54
C LYS A 79 16.42 2.05 -4.03
N VAL A 80 15.45 1.74 -3.16
CA VAL A 80 14.26 0.94 -3.50
C VAL A 80 13.43 1.62 -4.59
N ARG A 81 13.20 2.94 -4.52
CA ARG A 81 12.49 3.69 -5.58
C ARG A 81 13.22 3.60 -6.93
N GLY A 82 14.54 3.74 -6.93
CA GLY A 82 15.36 3.66 -8.14
C GLY A 82 15.41 2.27 -8.78
N ILE A 83 15.14 1.22 -8.01
CA ILE A 83 15.15 -0.17 -8.49
C ILE A 83 13.77 -0.83 -8.51
N ALA A 84 12.68 -0.17 -8.12
CA ALA A 84 11.36 -0.80 -7.95
C ALA A 84 10.87 -1.55 -9.20
N LEU A 85 11.12 -1.00 -10.40
CA LEU A 85 10.82 -1.65 -11.69
C LEU A 85 11.77 -2.81 -12.03
N LYS A 86 12.94 -2.87 -11.38
CA LYS A 86 13.97 -3.90 -11.53
C LYS A 86 13.91 -4.98 -10.44
N ILE A 87 13.18 -4.74 -9.34
CA ILE A 87 12.93 -5.76 -8.30
C ILE A 87 12.20 -6.91 -8.99
N GLN A 88 12.88 -8.06 -9.10
CA GLN A 88 12.29 -9.25 -9.71
C GLN A 88 11.03 -9.66 -8.94
N THR A 89 10.04 -10.06 -9.73
CA THR A 89 8.60 -9.96 -9.48
C THR A 89 8.03 -10.66 -8.25
N ALA A 90 8.78 -11.54 -7.58
CA ALA A 90 8.27 -12.34 -6.48
C ALA A 90 7.92 -11.51 -5.24
N ASP A 91 8.69 -10.47 -4.95
CA ASP A 91 8.51 -9.62 -3.76
C ASP A 91 7.76 -8.32 -4.05
N LEU A 92 7.80 -7.88 -5.31
CA LEU A 92 7.11 -6.67 -5.74
C LEU A 92 5.59 -6.80 -5.58
N MET A 93 5.02 -7.95 -5.95
CA MET A 93 3.57 -8.11 -5.87
C MET A 93 3.04 -8.06 -4.43
N PRO A 94 3.57 -8.84 -3.47
CA PRO A 94 3.15 -8.73 -2.07
C PRO A 94 3.17 -7.31 -1.50
N ILE A 95 4.17 -6.49 -1.88
CA ILE A 95 4.26 -5.08 -1.44
C ILE A 95 3.09 -4.26 -2.00
N LEU A 96 2.84 -4.35 -3.31
CA LEU A 96 1.74 -3.62 -3.96
C LEU A 96 0.37 -4.03 -3.38
N LEU A 97 0.21 -5.30 -3.03
CA LEU A 97 -1.03 -5.83 -2.44
C LEU A 97 -1.24 -5.38 -1.01
N GLY A 98 -0.22 -5.52 -0.17
CA GLY A 98 -0.28 -5.02 1.20
C GLY A 98 -0.61 -3.53 1.20
N TRP A 99 0.00 -2.76 0.31
CA TRP A 99 -0.29 -1.34 0.16
C TRP A 99 -1.75 -1.09 -0.26
N SER A 100 -2.25 -1.81 -1.27
CA SER A 100 -3.61 -1.64 -1.78
C SER A 100 -4.67 -1.96 -0.73
N ILE A 101 -4.48 -3.04 0.04
CA ILE A 101 -5.34 -3.40 1.16
C ILE A 101 -5.36 -2.27 2.19
N LYS A 102 -4.20 -1.74 2.58
CA LYS A 102 -4.12 -0.63 3.54
C LYS A 102 -4.77 0.66 3.03
N VAL A 103 -4.68 0.95 1.73
CA VAL A 103 -5.41 2.08 1.11
C VAL A 103 -6.92 1.90 1.27
N PHE A 104 -7.45 0.70 1.00
CA PHE A 104 -8.88 0.42 1.15
C PHE A 104 -9.33 0.46 2.61
N GLU A 105 -8.51 -0.04 3.55
CA GLU A 105 -8.79 0.05 4.99
C GLU A 105 -8.88 1.53 5.45
N GLN A 106 -7.92 2.38 5.06
CA GLN A 106 -7.91 3.80 5.44
C GLN A 106 -9.08 4.60 4.84
N HIS A 107 -9.59 4.20 3.68
CA HIS A 107 -10.76 4.81 3.06
C HIS A 107 -12.09 4.14 3.47
N GLY A 108 -12.07 3.14 4.36
CA GLY A 108 -13.27 2.45 4.83
C GLY A 108 -13.97 1.60 3.76
N ILE A 109 -13.29 1.25 2.67
CA ILE A 109 -13.81 0.39 1.59
C ILE A 109 -13.86 -1.07 2.04
N ILE A 110 -12.87 -1.48 2.85
CA ILE A 110 -12.84 -2.78 3.53
C ILE A 110 -12.59 -2.58 5.03
N LYS A 111 -12.98 -3.56 5.85
CA LYS A 111 -12.68 -3.55 7.28
C LYS A 111 -11.20 -3.87 7.52
N ALA A 112 -10.59 -3.17 8.47
CA ALA A 112 -9.22 -3.45 8.88
C ALA A 112 -9.10 -4.85 9.49
N ALA A 113 -8.08 -5.60 9.08
CA ALA A 113 -7.82 -6.91 9.66
C ALA A 113 -7.57 -6.76 11.18
N GLY A 114 -8.45 -7.31 12.01
CA GLY A 114 -8.40 -7.19 13.47
C GLY A 114 -9.32 -6.13 14.09
N SER A 115 -10.14 -5.43 13.30
CA SER A 115 -11.23 -4.62 13.86
C SER A 115 -12.34 -5.57 14.34
N GLU A 116 -12.27 -6.01 15.60
CA GLU A 116 -13.48 -6.44 16.29
C GLU A 116 -14.46 -5.29 16.25
N GLU A 117 -15.67 -5.53 15.73
CA GLU A 117 -16.77 -4.59 15.87
C GLU A 117 -16.99 -4.35 17.36
N LYS A 118 -16.51 -3.21 17.88
CA LYS A 118 -17.21 -2.57 18.98
C LYS A 118 -18.51 -2.03 18.42
N ASN A 119 -19.46 -2.95 18.27
CA ASN A 119 -20.85 -2.66 18.00
C ASN A 119 -21.37 -1.94 19.25
N GLU A 120 -21.35 -0.60 19.25
CA GLU A 120 -22.06 0.20 20.23
C GLU A 120 -23.55 -0.02 20.03
N SER A 121 -24.08 -0.99 20.80
CA SER A 121 -25.49 -1.07 21.11
C SER A 121 -25.89 0.23 21.81
N THR A 122 -26.52 1.15 21.09
CA THR A 122 -27.30 2.23 21.69
C THR A 122 -28.70 2.29 21.11
N LYS A 123 -29.61 1.70 21.90
CA LYS A 123 -30.97 2.15 22.22
C LYS A 123 -31.93 2.45 21.06
N SER A 124 -32.89 1.54 20.89
CA SER A 124 -34.32 1.92 20.86
C SER A 124 -34.97 1.56 22.17
#